data_AF-A0A412KDP3-F1
#
_entry.id   AF-A0A412KDP3-F1
#
_cell.length_a   1.000
_cell.length_b   1.000
_cell.length_c   1.000
_cell.angle_alpha   90.00
_cell.angle_beta   90.00
_cell.angle_gamma   90.00
#
_symmetry.space_group_name_H-M   'P 1'
#
loop_
_entity.id
_entity.type
_entity.pdbx_description
1 polymer ?
#
loop_
_entity_poly.entity_id
_entity_poly.type
_entity_poly.pdbx_seq_one_letter_code
_entity_poly.pdbx_strand_id
1 'polypeptide(L)'
;KVFDKKIVKQKKSSSKKIYLPITAENIEEQHRLVEESANYGKEGLIIREVLNAYPKHDDLNTIAMKIAVIDVTNSTHLSQYKSQLSLYDLAKVILDIPAFDVRLAAGDPELVNIIAKNVGAINMFSFASKYCTYHNVEVYHRDDYSIFDGIVKESLPNYVDGLSKHKLDVWRSEYNYVAFNECIGGLLDEYNIHIPFRRRKFDHFLWYANR
;
A
#
# COMPACT_ATOMS: atom_id res chain seq x y z
N LYS A 1 31.53 -10.32 -57.11
CA LYS A 1 30.18 -9.83 -56.70
C LYS A 1 29.58 -10.85 -55.75
N VAL A 2 29.81 -10.68 -54.44
CA VAL A 2 29.19 -11.50 -53.40
C VAL A 2 28.17 -10.60 -52.70
N PHE A 3 26.90 -10.99 -52.75
CA PHE A 3 25.80 -10.26 -52.14
C PHE A 3 25.72 -10.61 -50.64
N ASP A 4 26.15 -9.68 -49.78
CA ASP A 4 25.87 -9.73 -48.34
C ASP A 4 24.38 -9.42 -48.10
N LYS A 5 23.60 -10.45 -47.79
CA LYS A 5 22.25 -10.28 -47.21
C LYS A 5 22.38 -10.00 -45.73
N LYS A 6 22.32 -8.71 -45.35
CA LYS A 6 22.05 -8.30 -43.96
C LYS A 6 20.69 -8.85 -43.53
N ILE A 7 20.70 -9.83 -42.62
CA ILE A 7 19.52 -10.27 -41.88
C ILE A 7 19.16 -9.12 -40.92
N VAL A 8 18.17 -8.32 -41.32
CA VAL A 8 17.52 -7.36 -40.42
C VAL A 8 16.70 -8.18 -39.43
N LYS A 9 17.21 -8.32 -38.20
CA LYS A 9 16.41 -8.81 -37.08
C LYS A 9 15.27 -7.82 -36.86
N GLN A 10 14.08 -8.17 -37.36
CA GLN A 10 12.85 -7.51 -36.99
C GLN A 10 12.74 -7.57 -35.46
N LYS A 11 12.77 -6.39 -34.82
CA LYS A 11 12.37 -6.26 -33.41
C LYS A 11 10.96 -6.83 -33.30
N LYS A 12 10.82 -7.93 -32.56
CA LYS A 12 9.52 -8.46 -32.14
C LYS A 12 8.76 -7.30 -31.51
N SER A 13 7.69 -6.87 -32.18
CA SER A 13 6.66 -5.99 -31.63
C SER A 13 6.21 -6.59 -30.30
N SER A 14 6.51 -5.93 -29.18
CA SER A 14 6.02 -6.33 -27.86
C SER A 14 4.50 -6.29 -27.91
N SER A 15 3.85 -7.44 -27.71
CA SER A 15 2.41 -7.49 -27.47
C SER A 15 2.07 -6.52 -26.35
N LYS A 16 1.30 -5.46 -26.63
CA LYS A 16 0.79 -4.55 -25.60
C LYS A 16 0.01 -5.41 -24.61
N LYS A 17 0.49 -5.51 -23.37
CA LYS A 17 -0.25 -6.14 -22.28
C LYS A 17 -1.55 -5.35 -22.14
N ILE A 18 -2.69 -6.00 -22.30
CA ILE A 18 -3.99 -5.38 -22.11
C ILE A 18 -4.23 -5.39 -20.60
N TYR A 19 -4.14 -4.22 -19.97
CA TYR A 19 -4.45 -4.05 -18.56
C TYR A 19 -5.96 -3.89 -18.39
N LEU A 20 -6.50 -4.43 -17.29
CA LEU A 20 -7.91 -4.24 -16.95
C LEU A 20 -8.17 -2.73 -16.80
N PRO A 21 -9.18 -2.14 -17.48
CA PRO A 21 -9.41 -0.70 -17.41
C PRO A 21 -9.92 -0.28 -16.02
N ILE A 22 -9.58 0.93 -15.60
CA ILE A 22 -10.08 1.52 -14.37
C ILE A 22 -11.54 1.92 -14.59
N THR A 23 -12.46 1.18 -13.96
CA THR A 23 -13.89 1.50 -13.86
C THR A 23 -14.37 1.13 -12.45
N ALA A 24 -15.46 1.76 -11.99
CA ALA A 24 -16.04 1.42 -10.69
C ALA A 24 -16.43 -0.06 -10.62
N GLU A 25 -17.02 -0.60 -11.69
CA GLU A 25 -17.41 -2.00 -11.80
C GLU A 25 -16.20 -2.94 -11.68
N ASN A 26 -15.10 -2.68 -12.40
CA ASN A 26 -13.91 -3.51 -12.31
C ASN A 26 -13.27 -3.43 -10.92
N ILE A 27 -13.21 -2.24 -10.31
CA ILE A 27 -12.66 -2.08 -8.95
C ILE A 27 -13.49 -2.86 -7.93
N GLU A 28 -14.82 -2.75 -7.97
CA GLU A 28 -15.72 -3.52 -7.08
C GLU A 28 -15.59 -5.03 -7.31
N GLU A 29 -15.50 -5.47 -8.56
CA GLU A 29 -15.31 -6.88 -8.91
C GLU A 29 -13.99 -7.42 -8.36
N GLN A 30 -12.87 -6.72 -8.60
CA GLN A 30 -11.57 -7.16 -8.07
C GLN A 30 -11.55 -7.15 -6.54
N HIS A 31 -12.20 -6.17 -5.91
CA HIS A 31 -12.34 -6.12 -4.46
C HIS A 31 -13.09 -7.35 -3.93
N ARG A 32 -14.23 -7.71 -4.52
CA ARG A 32 -15.01 -8.91 -4.16
C ARG A 32 -14.18 -10.19 -4.28
N LEU A 33 -13.43 -10.34 -5.38
CA LEU A 33 -12.58 -11.51 -5.61
C LEU A 33 -11.46 -11.66 -4.56
N VAL A 34 -10.92 -10.56 -4.05
CA VAL A 34 -9.95 -10.59 -2.94
C VAL A 34 -10.63 -11.04 -1.64
N GLU A 35 -11.81 -10.51 -1.32
CA GLU A 35 -12.57 -10.87 -0.11
C GLU A 35 -13.02 -12.34 -0.11
N GLU A 36 -13.40 -12.87 -1.28
CA GLU A 36 -13.79 -14.28 -1.46
C GLU A 36 -12.59 -15.25 -1.43
N SER A 37 -11.36 -14.74 -1.52
CA SER A 37 -10.18 -15.59 -1.56
C SER A 37 -9.94 -16.30 -0.22
N ALA A 38 -9.61 -17.59 -0.28
CA ALA A 38 -9.51 -18.44 0.90
C ALA A 38 -8.43 -18.00 1.92
N ASN A 39 -7.41 -17.28 1.46
CA ASN A 39 -6.30 -16.79 2.30
C ASN A 39 -6.49 -15.32 2.66
N TYR A 40 -6.40 -14.42 1.68
CA TYR A 40 -6.41 -12.97 1.93
C TYR A 40 -7.73 -12.48 2.53
N GLY A 41 -8.86 -13.06 2.14
CA GLY A 41 -10.16 -12.74 2.75
C GLY A 41 -10.17 -13.04 4.25
N LYS A 42 -9.67 -14.22 4.64
CA LYS A 42 -9.60 -14.62 6.06
C LYS A 42 -8.56 -13.83 6.86
N GLU A 43 -7.42 -13.51 6.27
CA GLU A 43 -6.41 -12.67 6.90
C GLU A 43 -6.94 -11.24 7.12
N GLY A 44 -7.70 -10.70 6.17
CA GLY A 44 -8.40 -9.43 6.33
C GLY A 44 -9.37 -9.43 7.51
N LEU A 45 -10.10 -10.54 7.75
CA LEU A 45 -10.97 -10.69 8.92
C LEU A 45 -10.18 -10.61 10.24
N ILE A 46 -9.03 -11.29 10.33
CA ILE A 46 -8.20 -11.25 11.54
C ILE A 46 -7.71 -9.83 11.83
N ILE A 47 -7.23 -9.10 10.80
CA ILE A 47 -6.83 -7.70 10.96
C ILE A 47 -8.02 -6.90 11.49
N ARG A 48 -9.17 -6.96 10.81
CA ARG A 48 -10.38 -6.23 11.20
C ARG A 48 -10.80 -6.50 12.64
N GLU A 49 -10.87 -7.76 13.05
CA GLU A 49 -11.28 -8.15 14.41
C GLU A 49 -10.32 -7.64 15.47
N VAL A 50 -9.01 -7.78 15.24
CA VAL A 50 -7.98 -7.29 16.16
C VAL A 50 -8.02 -5.77 16.29
N LEU A 51 -8.11 -5.04 15.17
CA LEU A 51 -8.12 -3.59 15.19
C LEU A 51 -9.38 -3.03 15.85
N ASN A 52 -10.54 -3.66 15.65
CA ASN A 52 -11.78 -3.26 16.30
C ASN A 52 -11.82 -3.59 17.79
N ALA A 53 -11.20 -4.72 18.21
CA ALA A 53 -11.11 -5.07 19.62
C ALA A 53 -10.18 -4.14 20.41
N TYR A 54 -9.14 -3.61 19.76
CA TYR A 54 -8.14 -2.74 20.36
C TYR A 54 -7.97 -1.47 19.51
N PRO A 55 -8.93 -0.54 19.48
CA PRO A 55 -8.91 0.56 18.49
C PRO A 55 -7.81 1.61 18.76
N LYS A 56 -7.44 1.83 20.01
CA LYS A 56 -6.56 2.94 20.45
C LYS A 56 -5.07 2.61 20.39
N HIS A 57 -4.25 3.66 20.37
CA HIS A 57 -2.78 3.57 20.39
C HIS A 57 -2.20 4.10 21.71
N ASP A 58 -2.76 3.66 22.84
CA ASP A 58 -2.39 4.12 24.20
C ASP A 58 -1.65 3.06 25.04
N ASP A 59 -1.53 1.82 24.56
CA ASP A 59 -0.79 0.75 25.22
C ASP A 59 0.25 0.11 24.29
N LEU A 60 1.48 -0.03 24.79
CA LEU A 60 2.62 -0.55 24.04
C LEU A 60 2.40 -1.98 23.53
N ASN A 61 1.80 -2.86 24.35
CA ASN A 61 1.65 -4.27 24.01
C ASN A 61 0.57 -4.47 22.95
N THR A 62 -0.53 -3.72 23.04
CA THR A 62 -1.58 -3.73 22.01
C THR A 62 -1.05 -3.18 20.69
N ILE A 63 -0.24 -2.11 20.71
CA ILE A 63 0.44 -1.60 19.51
C ILE A 63 1.38 -2.67 18.91
N ALA A 64 2.21 -3.30 19.73
CA ALA A 64 3.11 -4.37 19.30
C ALA A 64 2.35 -5.55 18.66
N MET A 65 1.23 -5.95 19.27
CA MET A 65 0.35 -6.99 18.73
C MET A 65 -0.23 -6.58 17.35
N LYS A 66 -0.74 -5.35 17.20
CA LYS A 66 -1.26 -4.85 15.92
C LYS A 66 -0.20 -4.86 14.82
N ILE A 67 1.02 -4.40 15.15
CA ILE A 67 2.16 -4.45 14.23
C ILE A 67 2.41 -5.89 13.79
N ALA A 68 2.46 -6.84 14.73
CA ALA A 68 2.73 -8.24 14.43
C ALA A 68 1.64 -8.88 13.55
N VAL A 69 0.36 -8.60 13.82
CA VAL A 69 -0.76 -9.08 13.01
C VAL A 69 -0.65 -8.55 11.58
N ILE A 70 -0.47 -7.24 11.41
CA ILE A 70 -0.35 -6.62 10.08
C ILE A 70 0.88 -7.13 9.33
N ASP A 71 2.03 -7.31 10.00
CA ASP A 71 3.25 -7.80 9.38
C ASP A 71 3.12 -9.22 8.85
N VAL A 72 2.54 -10.11 9.65
CA VAL A 72 2.35 -11.52 9.29
C VAL A 72 1.37 -11.66 8.13
N THR A 73 0.22 -10.97 8.18
CA THR A 73 -0.81 -11.10 7.14
C THR A 73 -0.45 -10.41 5.84
N ASN A 74 0.40 -9.38 5.87
CA ASN A 74 0.79 -8.64 4.66
C ASN A 74 2.21 -8.95 4.18
N SER A 75 2.87 -9.94 4.79
CA SER A 75 4.26 -10.31 4.50
C SER A 75 5.19 -9.10 4.44
N THR A 76 5.07 -8.16 5.39
CA THR A 76 5.95 -6.97 5.39
C THR A 76 7.39 -7.31 5.78
N HIS A 77 7.63 -8.56 6.20
CA HIS A 77 8.93 -9.16 6.47
C HIS A 77 9.74 -8.38 7.53
N LEU A 78 9.09 -7.74 8.51
CA LEU A 78 9.78 -7.06 9.61
C LEU A 78 10.73 -8.01 10.35
N SER A 79 10.38 -9.30 10.39
CA SER A 79 11.23 -10.34 10.95
C SER A 79 12.61 -10.50 10.29
N GLN A 80 12.77 -10.14 9.01
CA GLN A 80 14.07 -10.15 8.32
C GLN A 80 15.02 -9.06 8.84
N TYR A 81 14.46 -8.05 9.49
CA TYR A 81 15.17 -6.91 10.03
C TYR A 81 15.38 -6.98 11.55
N LYS A 82 15.12 -8.12 12.19
CA LYS A 82 15.23 -8.29 13.66
C LYS A 82 16.59 -7.90 14.25
N SER A 83 17.65 -7.92 13.46
CA SER A 83 18.99 -7.47 13.88
C SER A 83 19.16 -5.95 13.91
N GLN A 84 18.25 -5.20 13.30
CA GLN A 84 18.31 -3.74 13.13
C GLN A 84 17.04 -3.04 13.67
N LEU A 85 15.96 -3.79 13.86
CA LEU A 85 14.66 -3.32 14.27
C LEU A 85 14.02 -4.29 15.26
N SER A 86 13.73 -3.81 16.48
CA SER A 86 12.88 -4.55 17.41
C SER A 86 11.41 -4.11 17.29
N LEU A 87 10.50 -5.07 17.49
CA LEU A 87 9.06 -4.79 17.57
C LEU A 87 8.75 -3.76 18.68
N TYR A 88 9.51 -3.80 19.78
CA TYR A 88 9.39 -2.87 20.89
C TYR A 88 9.66 -1.43 20.45
N ASP A 89 10.76 -1.19 19.71
CA ASP A 89 11.13 0.17 19.28
C ASP A 89 10.10 0.76 18.32
N LEU A 90 9.59 -0.05 17.37
CA LEU A 90 8.54 0.39 16.46
C LEU A 90 7.23 0.69 17.20
N ALA A 91 6.83 -0.16 18.15
CA ALA A 91 5.65 0.09 18.97
C ALA A 91 5.81 1.35 19.82
N LYS A 92 7.01 1.57 20.37
CA LYS A 92 7.34 2.73 21.18
C LYS A 92 7.31 4.03 20.36
N VAL A 93 7.85 4.00 19.13
CA VAL A 93 7.74 5.10 18.17
C VAL A 93 6.29 5.48 17.94
N ILE A 94 5.40 4.52 17.67
CA ILE A 94 3.98 4.80 17.43
C ILE A 94 3.31 5.36 18.69
N LEU A 95 3.57 4.76 19.86
CA LEU A 95 3.03 5.21 21.15
C LEU A 95 3.41 6.65 21.48
N ASP A 96 4.63 7.07 21.12
CA ASP A 96 5.16 8.40 21.44
C ASP A 96 4.70 9.49 20.47
N ILE A 97 3.95 9.15 19.40
CA ILE A 97 3.39 10.14 18.48
C ILE A 97 2.25 10.91 19.19
N PRO A 98 2.36 12.25 19.33
CA PRO A 98 1.32 13.03 19.96
C PRO A 98 -0.01 12.93 19.21
N ALA A 99 -1.08 12.64 19.96
CA ALA A 99 -2.46 12.56 19.47
C ALA A 99 -2.62 11.65 18.24
N PHE A 100 -1.92 10.51 18.21
CA PHE A 100 -1.91 9.56 17.09
C PHE A 100 -3.32 9.24 16.57
N ASP A 101 -4.22 8.82 17.45
CA ASP A 101 -5.59 8.43 17.10
C ASP A 101 -6.38 9.59 16.46
N VAL A 102 -6.26 10.81 16.98
CA VAL A 102 -6.93 12.00 16.44
C VAL A 102 -6.41 12.32 15.04
N ARG A 103 -5.09 12.27 14.85
CA ARG A 103 -4.44 12.53 13.57
C ARG A 103 -4.82 11.48 12.53
N LEU A 104 -4.86 10.21 12.93
CA LEU A 104 -5.21 9.09 12.07
C LEU A 104 -6.67 9.14 11.63
N ALA A 105 -7.59 9.50 12.54
CA ALA A 105 -9.00 9.72 12.23
C ALA A 105 -9.22 10.94 11.31
N ALA A 106 -8.32 11.92 11.34
CA ALA A 106 -8.35 13.09 10.47
C ALA A 106 -7.68 12.86 9.10
N GLY A 107 -7.10 11.67 8.86
CA GLY A 107 -6.43 11.36 7.60
C GLY A 107 -5.06 12.02 7.43
N ASP A 108 -4.35 12.33 8.52
CA ASP A 108 -3.03 12.99 8.48
C ASP A 108 -1.96 12.12 7.77
N PRO A 109 -1.49 12.50 6.56
CA PRO A 109 -0.51 11.72 5.81
C PRO A 109 0.89 11.73 6.45
N GLU A 110 1.20 12.69 7.32
CA GLU A 110 2.52 12.77 7.96
C GLU A 110 2.75 11.63 8.96
N LEU A 111 1.70 10.99 9.46
CA LEU A 111 1.83 9.78 10.29
C LEU A 111 2.62 8.68 9.59
N VAL A 112 2.40 8.48 8.28
CA VAL A 112 3.15 7.49 7.50
C VAL A 112 4.63 7.84 7.47
N ASN A 113 4.96 9.12 7.25
CA ASN A 113 6.34 9.59 7.19
C ASN A 113 7.05 9.48 8.54
N ILE A 114 6.37 9.83 9.64
CA ILE A 114 6.91 9.72 10.99
C ILE A 114 7.24 8.25 11.30
N ILE A 115 6.29 7.34 11.09
CA ILE A 115 6.54 5.90 11.32
C ILE A 115 7.66 5.40 10.39
N ALA A 116 7.67 5.83 9.12
CA ALA A 116 8.63 5.37 8.14
C ALA A 116 10.09 5.77 8.45
N LYS A 117 10.30 6.95 9.06
CA LYS A 117 11.63 7.54 9.34
C LYS A 117 12.25 7.09 10.66
N ASN A 118 11.45 6.81 11.68
CA ASN A 118 11.91 6.70 13.07
C ASN A 118 12.47 5.31 13.45
N VAL A 119 12.80 4.49 12.45
CA VAL A 119 13.01 3.06 12.64
C VAL A 119 14.34 2.62 12.02
N GLY A 120 15.44 3.15 12.59
CA GLY A 120 16.80 2.82 12.19
C GLY A 120 17.13 3.14 10.73
N ALA A 121 17.94 2.30 10.10
CA ALA A 121 18.39 2.46 8.71
C ALA A 121 17.41 1.89 7.67
N ILE A 122 16.26 1.35 8.09
CA ILE A 122 15.36 0.63 7.20
C ILE A 122 14.16 1.50 6.89
N ASN A 123 13.91 1.70 5.61
CA ASN A 123 12.78 2.46 5.15
C ASN A 123 11.47 1.67 5.40
N MET A 124 10.69 2.10 6.40
CA MET A 124 9.44 1.46 6.81
C MET A 124 8.20 1.96 6.04
N PHE A 125 8.38 2.64 4.90
CA PHE A 125 7.28 3.30 4.16
C PHE A 125 6.15 2.35 3.72
N SER A 126 6.51 1.15 3.26
CA SER A 126 5.53 0.11 2.91
C SER A 126 4.72 -0.36 4.12
N PHE A 127 5.37 -0.57 5.27
CA PHE A 127 4.71 -0.96 6.50
C PHE A 127 3.83 0.19 7.04
N ALA A 128 4.38 1.40 7.14
CA ALA A 128 3.70 2.57 7.67
C ALA A 128 2.42 2.92 6.90
N SER A 129 2.45 2.83 5.56
CA SER A 129 1.27 3.05 4.73
C SER A 129 0.18 2.01 4.95
N LYS A 130 0.53 0.72 5.12
CA LYS A 130 -0.42 -0.33 5.50
C LYS A 130 -1.00 -0.10 6.88
N TYR A 131 -0.13 0.18 7.86
CA TYR A 131 -0.54 0.40 9.24
C TYR A 131 -1.59 1.51 9.35
N CYS A 132 -1.33 2.66 8.71
CA CYS A 132 -2.28 3.77 8.72
C CYS A 132 -3.56 3.44 7.93
N THR A 133 -3.44 2.80 6.76
CA THR A 133 -4.61 2.44 5.94
C THR A 133 -5.55 1.50 6.68
N TYR A 134 -5.04 0.41 7.25
CA TYR A 134 -5.89 -0.57 7.95
C TYR A 134 -6.60 0.06 9.15
N HIS A 135 -5.93 0.86 9.98
CA HIS A 135 -6.61 1.48 11.12
C HIS A 135 -7.62 2.56 10.67
N ASN A 136 -7.29 3.36 9.66
CA ASN A 136 -8.22 4.37 9.12
C ASN A 136 -9.50 3.72 8.56
N VAL A 137 -9.37 2.61 7.83
CA VAL A 137 -10.51 1.85 7.29
C VAL A 137 -11.29 1.11 8.38
N GLU A 138 -10.61 0.30 9.20
CA GLU A 138 -11.28 -0.63 10.10
C GLU A 138 -11.82 0.02 11.37
N VAL A 139 -11.14 1.04 11.90
CA VAL A 139 -11.50 1.69 13.17
C VAL A 139 -12.31 2.96 12.95
N TYR A 140 -11.93 3.76 11.95
CA TYR A 140 -12.54 5.07 11.71
C TYR A 140 -13.52 5.08 10.52
N HIS A 141 -13.61 3.98 9.76
CA HIS A 141 -14.47 3.86 8.58
C HIS A 141 -14.21 4.95 7.54
N ARG A 142 -12.93 5.28 7.36
CA ARG A 142 -12.43 6.27 6.42
C ARG A 142 -11.50 5.62 5.39
N ASP A 143 -11.18 6.37 4.35
CA ASP A 143 -10.37 5.91 3.21
C ASP A 143 -9.42 7.03 2.76
N ASP A 144 -8.71 7.61 3.73
CA ASP A 144 -7.83 8.76 3.48
C ASP A 144 -6.42 8.32 3.04
N TYR A 145 -6.05 7.07 3.29
CA TYR A 145 -4.72 6.52 3.05
C TYR A 145 -4.72 5.51 1.90
N SER A 146 -3.59 5.44 1.19
CA SER A 146 -3.29 4.43 0.17
C SER A 146 -2.11 3.56 0.61
N ILE A 147 -2.17 2.26 0.31
CA ILE A 147 -1.10 1.32 0.61
C ILE A 147 0.02 1.47 -0.43
N PHE A 148 1.27 1.52 0.04
CA PHE A 148 2.44 1.37 -0.81
C PHE A 148 3.05 -0.01 -0.60
N ASP A 149 3.31 -0.74 -1.69
CA ASP A 149 4.00 -2.02 -1.64
C ASP A 149 4.73 -2.33 -2.97
N GLY A 150 5.29 -3.54 -3.08
CA GLY A 150 5.95 -3.98 -4.30
C GLY A 150 4.99 -4.09 -5.49
N ILE A 151 3.75 -4.52 -5.28
CA ILE A 151 2.77 -4.68 -6.35
C ILE A 151 2.31 -3.33 -6.87
N VAL A 152 2.01 -2.37 -6.00
CA VAL A 152 1.69 -0.98 -6.37
C VAL A 152 2.85 -0.36 -7.14
N LYS A 153 4.10 -0.55 -6.68
CA LYS A 153 5.28 -0.07 -7.40
C LYS A 153 5.37 -0.63 -8.83
N GLU A 154 5.02 -1.90 -9.02
CA GLU A 154 5.10 -2.58 -10.30
C GLU A 154 3.92 -2.29 -11.23
N SER A 155 2.72 -2.11 -10.67
CA SER A 155 1.45 -2.04 -11.41
C SER A 155 0.98 -0.61 -11.67
N LEU A 156 1.09 0.31 -10.71
CA LEU A 156 0.57 1.67 -10.81
C LEU A 156 1.10 2.46 -12.03
N PRO A 157 2.39 2.35 -12.43
CA PRO A 157 2.90 3.02 -13.63
C PRO A 157 2.19 2.64 -14.94
N ASN A 158 1.45 1.53 -14.98
CA ASN A 158 0.69 1.13 -16.17
C ASN A 158 -0.63 1.91 -16.32
N TYR A 159 -1.03 2.66 -15.29
CA TYR A 159 -2.31 3.37 -15.20
C TYR A 159 -2.17 4.88 -15.11
N VAL A 160 -0.97 5.38 -14.82
CA VAL A 160 -0.69 6.81 -14.66
C VAL A 160 0.32 7.25 -15.71
N ASP A 161 -0.11 8.06 -16.66
CA ASP A 161 0.77 8.57 -17.71
C ASP A 161 1.94 9.36 -17.12
N GLY A 162 3.16 9.01 -17.53
CA GLY A 162 4.39 9.67 -17.07
C GLY A 162 4.88 9.25 -15.68
N LEU A 163 4.14 8.42 -14.94
CA LEU A 163 4.61 7.84 -13.70
C LEU A 163 5.60 6.71 -14.00
N SER A 164 6.75 6.71 -13.32
CA SER A 164 7.74 5.64 -13.43
C SER A 164 7.98 4.98 -12.08
N LYS A 165 8.46 3.74 -12.11
CA LYS A 165 8.93 3.03 -10.89
C LYS A 165 10.00 3.82 -10.15
N HIS A 166 10.86 4.53 -10.89
CA HIS A 166 11.88 5.39 -10.30
C HIS A 166 11.26 6.55 -9.52
N LYS A 167 10.20 7.18 -10.04
CA LYS A 167 9.49 8.24 -9.30
C LYS A 167 8.87 7.72 -7.99
N LEU A 168 8.30 6.51 -8.02
CA LEU A 168 7.80 5.85 -6.81
C LEU A 168 8.93 5.53 -5.81
N ASP A 169 10.09 5.11 -6.29
CA ASP A 169 11.28 4.92 -5.44
C ASP A 169 11.77 6.21 -4.81
N VAL A 170 11.75 7.33 -5.56
CA VAL A 170 12.12 8.65 -5.04
C VAL A 170 11.16 9.07 -3.92
N TRP A 171 9.84 8.97 -4.13
CA TRP A 171 8.87 9.27 -3.07
C TRP A 171 9.07 8.39 -1.84
N ARG A 172 9.35 7.10 -2.03
CA ARG A 172 9.67 6.20 -0.93
C ARG A 172 10.94 6.64 -0.18
N SER A 173 12.03 6.93 -0.89
CA SER A 173 13.32 7.29 -0.27
C SER A 173 13.32 8.65 0.41
N GLU A 174 12.53 9.59 -0.11
CA GLU A 174 12.37 10.94 0.44
C GLU A 174 11.25 11.03 1.48
N TYR A 175 10.55 9.93 1.75
CA TYR A 175 9.38 9.89 2.62
C TYR A 175 8.33 10.92 2.21
N ASN A 176 7.98 10.92 0.93
CA ASN A 176 6.96 11.80 0.36
C ASN A 176 5.64 11.04 0.19
N TYR A 177 5.05 10.63 1.31
CA TYR A 177 3.77 9.93 1.30
C TYR A 177 2.63 10.78 0.75
N VAL A 178 2.65 12.09 1.00
CA VAL A 178 1.65 13.04 0.49
C VAL A 178 1.54 12.93 -1.04
N ALA A 179 2.66 13.08 -1.76
CA ALA A 179 2.64 13.00 -3.22
C ALA A 179 2.19 11.64 -3.75
N PHE A 180 2.58 10.55 -3.07
CA PHE A 180 2.10 9.21 -3.43
C PHE A 180 0.59 9.07 -3.22
N ASN A 181 0.07 9.51 -2.07
CA ASN A 181 -1.34 9.39 -1.73
C ASN A 181 -2.21 10.31 -2.62
N GLU A 182 -1.74 11.50 -2.94
CA GLU A 182 -2.37 12.41 -3.90
C GLU A 182 -2.38 11.84 -5.31
N CYS A 183 -1.30 11.16 -5.75
CA CYS A 183 -1.25 10.50 -7.05
C CYS A 183 -2.37 9.46 -7.22
N ILE A 184 -2.62 8.64 -6.19
CA ILE A 184 -3.73 7.67 -6.22
C ILE A 184 -5.09 8.39 -6.21
N GLY A 185 -5.23 9.43 -5.39
CA GLY A 185 -6.48 10.18 -5.28
C GLY A 185 -6.86 10.86 -6.59
N GLY A 186 -5.91 11.60 -7.17
CA GLY A 186 -6.07 12.30 -8.44
C GLY A 186 -6.36 11.36 -9.60
N LEU A 187 -5.71 10.18 -9.64
CA LEU A 187 -6.04 9.15 -10.63
C LEU A 187 -7.51 8.70 -10.51
N LEU A 188 -7.97 8.42 -9.29
CA LEU A 188 -9.36 8.00 -9.07
C LEU A 188 -10.35 9.12 -9.40
N ASP A 189 -9.99 10.38 -9.15
CA ASP A 189 -10.80 11.55 -9.53
C ASP A 189 -10.87 11.73 -11.07
N GLU A 190 -9.74 11.57 -11.77
CA GLU A 190 -9.66 11.64 -13.24
C GLU A 190 -10.58 10.60 -13.90
N TYR A 191 -10.65 9.39 -13.33
CA TYR A 191 -11.53 8.31 -13.80
C TYR A 191 -12.96 8.38 -13.21
N ASN A 192 -13.32 9.47 -12.50
CA ASN A 192 -14.64 9.68 -11.90
C ASN A 192 -15.08 8.52 -10.96
N ILE A 193 -14.14 7.98 -10.19
CA ILE A 193 -14.38 6.89 -9.24
C ILE A 193 -14.76 7.47 -7.88
N HIS A 194 -16.05 7.45 -7.56
CA HIS A 194 -16.61 7.99 -6.29
C HIS A 194 -17.31 6.93 -5.42
N ILE A 195 -16.92 5.65 -5.58
CA ILE A 195 -17.43 4.56 -4.75
C ILE A 195 -16.87 4.61 -3.31
N PRO A 196 -17.57 4.06 -2.30
CA PRO A 196 -17.05 3.95 -0.94
C PRO A 196 -15.75 3.15 -0.89
N PHE A 197 -14.81 3.60 -0.05
CA PHE A 197 -13.50 2.97 0.14
C PHE A 197 -12.70 2.79 -1.16
N ARG A 198 -12.84 3.75 -2.10
CA ARG A 198 -12.24 3.68 -3.43
C ARG A 198 -10.73 3.41 -3.42
N ARG A 199 -9.95 3.94 -2.47
CA ARG A 199 -8.49 3.72 -2.39
C ARG A 199 -8.18 2.31 -1.92
N ARG A 200 -8.83 1.84 -0.84
CA ARG A 200 -8.70 0.45 -0.39
C ARG A 200 -9.09 -0.55 -1.48
N LYS A 201 -10.20 -0.30 -2.19
CA LYS A 201 -10.65 -1.16 -3.29
C LYS A 201 -9.73 -1.07 -4.50
N PHE A 202 -9.18 0.11 -4.79
CA PHE A 202 -8.20 0.27 -5.86
C PHE A 202 -6.89 -0.48 -5.56
N ASP A 203 -6.47 -0.57 -4.31
CA ASP A 203 -5.35 -1.45 -3.92
C ASP A 203 -5.65 -2.92 -4.26
N HIS A 204 -6.84 -3.44 -3.94
CA HIS A 204 -7.26 -4.79 -4.36
C HIS A 204 -7.27 -4.94 -5.88
N PHE A 205 -7.72 -3.92 -6.62
CA PHE A 205 -7.71 -3.90 -8.07
C PHE A 205 -6.28 -4.02 -8.62
N LEU A 206 -5.35 -3.21 -8.13
CA LEU A 206 -3.95 -3.28 -8.54
C LEU A 206 -3.36 -4.66 -8.24
N TRP A 207 -3.68 -5.22 -7.06
CA TRP A 207 -3.17 -6.51 -6.62
C TRP A 207 -3.71 -7.69 -7.43
N TYR A 208 -5.03 -7.82 -7.53
CA TYR A 208 -5.65 -9.00 -8.14
C TYR A 208 -5.55 -8.97 -9.68
N ALA A 209 -5.71 -7.81 -10.31
CA ALA A 209 -5.66 -7.69 -11.77
C ALA A 209 -4.24 -7.87 -12.34
N ASN A 210 -3.20 -7.76 -11.51
CA ASN A 210 -1.80 -7.81 -11.96
C ASN A 210 -0.99 -8.95 -11.32
N ARG A 211 -1.66 -9.92 -10.67
CA ARG A 211 -1.01 -11.13 -10.16
C ARG A 211 -0.52 -12.06 -11.27
#